data_AF-A0A314UD67-F1
#
_entry.id   AF-A0A314UD67-F1
#
_cell.length_a   1.000
_cell.length_b   1.000
_cell.length_c   1.000
_cell.angle_alpha   90.00
_cell.angle_beta   90.00
_cell.angle_gamma   90.00
#
_symmetry.space_group_name_H-M   'P 1'
#
loop_
_entity.id
_entity.type
_entity.pdbx_description
1 polymer ?
#
loop_
_entity_poly.entity_id
_entity_poly.type
_entity_poly.pdbx_seq_one_letter_code
_entity_poly.pdbx_strand_id
1 'polypeptide(L)'
;MLRNHPYLPEDLQEALEHLASIDLIDLCNEAKVERCRATRDLRSCGRYSVASGCDVCPICRIPIPKNGKKLRRRLYDQCSEARLISKKCDKRFQEKEDGEEHISVDVQRLYSLFDVALENNLVSLICHYVTDVCLDESAVSSDPVIAFLLDEVVVKDWCKRTFQNIIVELQGIYNLETEQMKSMLSALLKFSAQLAGISNVLDVLDSSFKGLFQLSFKTCTSFKRAY
;
A
#
# COMPACT_ATOMS: atom_id res chain seq x y z
N MET A 1 11.67 9.47 29.40
CA MET A 1 11.98 8.04 29.57
C MET A 1 11.60 7.29 28.31
N LEU A 2 12.42 7.37 27.27
CA LEU A 2 12.32 6.53 26.06
C LEU A 2 13.24 5.33 26.30
N ARG A 3 12.67 4.13 26.42
CA ARG A 3 13.46 2.91 26.58
C ARG A 3 14.14 2.58 25.26
N ASN A 4 15.46 2.44 25.35
CA ASN A 4 16.37 1.95 24.32
C ASN A 4 15.86 0.61 23.72
N HIS A 5 15.62 0.58 22.41
CA HIS A 5 15.63 -0.63 21.60
C HIS A 5 16.84 -0.57 20.65
N PRO A 6 17.53 -1.69 20.40
CA PRO A 6 18.79 -1.68 19.65
C PRO A 6 18.51 -1.40 18.17
N TYR A 7 19.09 -0.32 17.67
CA TYR A 7 19.24 0.09 16.26
C TYR A 7 18.54 -0.81 15.22
N LEU A 8 17.38 -0.36 14.75
CA LEU A 8 16.86 -0.81 13.46
C LEU A 8 17.88 -0.39 12.38
N PRO A 9 18.12 -1.22 11.35
CA PRO A 9 19.00 -0.84 10.24
C PRO A 9 18.57 0.51 9.67
N GLU A 10 19.51 1.43 9.43
CA GLU A 10 19.21 2.79 8.95
C GLU A 10 18.30 2.77 7.72
N ASP A 11 18.52 1.81 6.81
CA ASP A 11 17.71 1.62 5.60
C ASP A 11 16.23 1.27 5.90
N LEU A 12 15.95 0.57 7.01
CA LEU A 12 14.59 0.21 7.42
C LEU A 12 13.86 1.43 7.99
N GLN A 13 14.53 2.17 8.87
CA GLN A 13 13.96 3.39 9.45
C GLN A 13 13.69 4.43 8.36
N GLU A 14 14.64 4.62 7.42
CA GLU A 14 14.48 5.54 6.29
C GLU A 14 13.27 5.16 5.42
N ALA A 15 13.05 3.85 5.17
CA ALA A 15 11.91 3.38 4.39
C ALA A 15 10.56 3.60 5.10
N LEU A 16 10.49 3.36 6.42
CA LEU A 16 9.27 3.59 7.20
C LEU A 16 8.96 5.08 7.36
N GLU A 17 9.98 5.91 7.58
CA GLU A 17 9.82 7.37 7.61
C GLU A 17 9.34 7.89 6.25
N HIS A 18 9.87 7.35 5.15
CA HIS A 18 9.41 7.69 3.81
C HIS A 18 7.95 7.29 3.60
N LEU A 19 7.57 6.06 3.98
CA LEU A 19 6.19 5.59 3.89
C LEU A 19 5.27 6.48 4.72
N ALA A 20 5.66 6.86 5.95
CA ALA A 20 4.84 7.67 6.82
C ALA A 20 4.71 9.14 6.36
N SER A 21 5.64 9.65 5.55
CA SER A 21 5.66 11.04 5.09
C SER A 21 5.24 11.23 3.64
N ILE A 22 4.87 10.16 2.93
CA ILE A 22 4.51 10.24 1.51
C ILE A 22 3.17 10.96 1.32
N ASP A 23 3.03 11.72 0.24
CA ASP A 23 1.72 12.18 -0.20
C ASP A 23 0.89 10.97 -0.65
N LEU A 24 -0.35 10.90 -0.18
CA LEU A 24 -1.22 9.75 -0.41
C LEU A 24 -1.53 9.57 -1.90
N ILE A 25 -1.61 10.67 -2.66
CA ILE A 25 -1.82 10.60 -4.11
C ILE A 25 -0.59 10.03 -4.83
N ASP A 26 0.60 10.29 -4.28
CA ASP A 26 1.86 9.76 -4.80
C ASP A 26 2.07 8.29 -4.44
N LEU A 27 1.33 7.74 -3.46
CA LEU A 27 1.37 6.32 -3.14
C LEU A 27 0.89 5.47 -4.34
N CYS A 28 -0.11 5.94 -5.09
CA CYS A 28 -0.55 5.33 -6.35
C CYS A 28 0.56 5.34 -7.41
N ASN A 29 1.28 6.46 -7.51
CA ASN A 29 2.38 6.64 -8.46
C ASN A 29 3.58 5.76 -8.11
N GLU A 30 3.85 5.57 -6.82
CA GLU A 30 4.89 4.67 -6.32
C GLU A 30 4.53 3.19 -6.55
N ALA A 31 3.26 2.84 -6.43
CA ALA A 31 2.76 1.50 -6.75
C ALA A 31 2.86 1.21 -8.26
N LYS A 32 2.59 2.20 -9.12
CA LYS A 32 2.64 2.04 -10.57
C LYS A 32 4.06 1.79 -11.09
N VAL A 33 4.21 0.66 -11.79
CA VAL A 33 5.38 0.28 -12.57
C VAL A 33 5.37 1.06 -13.88
N GLU A 34 5.95 2.25 -13.84
CA GLU A 34 6.29 2.93 -15.08
C GLU A 34 7.40 2.12 -15.81
N ARG A 35 7.20 1.85 -17.10
CA ARG A 35 8.18 1.17 -17.96
C ARG A 35 8.84 2.21 -18.85
N CYS A 36 10.17 2.27 -18.85
CA CYS A 36 10.90 3.12 -19.77
C CYS A 36 10.76 2.59 -21.20
N ARG A 37 10.60 3.47 -22.20
CA ARG A 37 10.40 3.06 -23.61
C ARG A 37 11.55 2.22 -24.20
N ALA A 38 12.80 2.34 -23.74
CA ALA A 38 13.93 1.61 -24.35
C ALA A 38 14.44 0.37 -23.61
N THR A 39 14.02 0.09 -22.37
CA THR A 39 14.29 -1.20 -21.71
C THR A 39 13.23 -1.50 -20.66
N ARG A 40 12.74 -2.75 -20.66
CA ARG A 40 11.81 -3.35 -19.70
C ARG A 40 12.19 -2.98 -18.25
N ASP A 41 11.23 -2.41 -17.53
CA ASP A 41 11.26 -1.94 -16.13
C ASP A 41 12.16 -0.73 -15.81
N LEU A 42 11.56 0.34 -15.27
CA LEU A 42 12.27 1.48 -14.66
C LEU A 42 13.06 1.12 -13.39
N ARG A 43 13.18 -0.15 -13.02
CA ARG A 43 14.15 -0.59 -11.98
C ARG A 43 15.55 -0.04 -12.23
N SER A 44 15.87 0.33 -13.48
CA SER A 44 17.20 0.79 -13.91
C SER A 44 17.36 2.32 -14.07
N CYS A 45 16.29 3.11 -14.24
CA CYS A 45 16.41 4.55 -14.55
C CYS A 45 16.83 5.45 -13.38
N GLY A 46 17.09 4.87 -12.21
CA GLY A 46 17.72 5.57 -11.08
C GLY A 46 18.77 4.72 -10.34
N ARG A 47 19.08 3.50 -10.82
CA ARG A 47 20.01 2.58 -10.13
C ARG A 47 21.42 2.53 -10.70
N TYR A 48 21.62 3.06 -11.91
CA TYR A 48 22.97 3.09 -12.47
C TYR A 48 23.34 4.51 -12.89
N SER A 49 24.29 5.06 -12.16
CA SER A 49 25.18 6.14 -12.61
C SER A 49 25.93 5.74 -13.89
N VAL A 50 25.24 5.56 -15.02
CA VAL A 50 25.88 5.40 -16.35
C VAL A 50 25.61 6.62 -17.21
N ALA A 51 25.83 7.79 -16.63
CA ALA A 51 26.25 9.00 -17.34
C ALA A 51 26.42 10.10 -16.30
N SER A 52 27.57 10.14 -15.64
CA SER A 52 28.09 11.41 -15.13
C SER A 52 28.13 12.39 -16.31
N GLY A 53 27.12 13.26 -16.42
CA GLY A 53 27.03 14.29 -17.47
C GLY A 53 25.67 14.47 -18.16
N CYS A 54 24.65 13.66 -17.87
CA CYS A 54 23.32 13.84 -18.48
C CYS A 54 22.35 14.57 -17.54
N ASP A 55 21.82 15.71 -17.98
CA ASP A 55 20.77 16.48 -17.28
C ASP A 55 19.37 15.88 -17.44
N VAL A 56 19.24 14.95 -18.38
CA VAL A 56 17.99 14.40 -18.88
C VAL A 56 18.22 12.93 -19.22
N CYS A 57 17.31 12.06 -18.83
CA CYS A 57 17.39 10.64 -19.18
C CYS A 57 17.36 10.48 -20.71
N PRO A 58 18.36 9.87 -21.34
CA PRO A 58 18.42 9.73 -22.80
C PRO A 58 17.30 8.84 -23.36
N ILE A 59 16.58 8.13 -22.49
CA ILE A 59 15.52 7.19 -22.86
C ILE A 59 14.13 7.81 -22.73
N CYS A 60 13.78 8.36 -21.56
CA CYS A 60 12.44 8.92 -21.30
C CYS A 60 12.40 10.46 -21.28
N ARG A 61 13.55 11.12 -21.44
CA ARG A 61 13.70 12.58 -21.41
C ARG A 61 13.26 13.27 -20.12
N ILE A 62 13.13 12.53 -19.03
CA ILE A 62 12.87 13.09 -17.69
C ILE A 62 14.16 13.74 -17.15
N PRO A 63 14.12 14.97 -16.59
CA PRO A 63 15.28 15.60 -15.98
C PRO A 63 15.88 14.75 -14.86
N ILE A 64 17.19 14.55 -14.87
CA ILE A 64 17.92 13.85 -13.81
C ILE A 64 18.39 14.89 -12.79
N PRO A 65 18.04 14.76 -11.49
CA PRO A 65 18.51 15.68 -10.46
C PRO A 65 20.05 15.68 -10.41
N LYS A 66 20.68 16.83 -10.69
CA LYS A 66 22.14 16.99 -10.73
C LYS A 66 22.82 17.00 -9.37
N ASN A 67 22.05 16.95 -8.28
CA ASN A 67 22.60 17.02 -6.93
C ASN A 67 23.10 15.65 -6.50
N GLY A 68 24.37 15.55 -6.13
CA GLY A 68 25.00 14.35 -5.55
C GLY A 68 24.43 13.88 -4.21
N LYS A 69 23.22 14.32 -3.83
CA LYS A 69 22.43 13.66 -2.80
C LYS A 69 21.88 12.38 -3.44
N LYS A 70 22.20 11.22 -2.86
CA LYS A 70 21.67 9.88 -3.22
C LYS A 70 20.30 10.04 -3.90
N LEU A 71 20.18 9.64 -5.17
CA LEU A 71 18.87 9.52 -5.81
C LEU A 71 18.01 8.65 -4.89
N ARG A 72 17.00 9.25 -4.25
CA ARG A 72 16.11 8.54 -3.32
C ARG A 72 15.39 7.48 -4.15
N ARG A 73 15.56 6.20 -3.80
CA ARG A 73 14.93 5.09 -4.53
C ARG A 73 13.41 5.20 -4.43
N ARG A 74 12.66 4.60 -5.35
CA ARG A 74 11.19 4.48 -5.21
C ARG A 74 10.84 3.77 -3.90
N LEU A 75 9.73 4.15 -3.28
CA LEU A 75 9.32 3.69 -1.95
C LEU A 75 9.19 2.16 -1.91
N TYR A 76 8.56 1.56 -2.91
CA TYR A 76 8.44 0.09 -3.00
C TYR A 76 9.81 -0.61 -3.01
N ASP A 77 10.78 -0.04 -3.73
CA ASP A 77 12.13 -0.60 -3.82
C ASP A 77 12.88 -0.46 -2.49
N GLN A 78 12.72 0.67 -1.79
CA GLN A 78 13.26 0.86 -0.44
C GLN A 78 12.70 -0.18 0.52
N CYS A 79 11.38 -0.36 0.55
CA CYS A 79 10.72 -1.36 1.39
C CYS A 79 11.16 -2.80 1.03
N SER A 80 11.39 -3.09 -0.25
CA SER A 80 11.89 -4.39 -0.71
C SER A 80 13.32 -4.66 -0.26
N GLU A 81 14.21 -3.68 -0.39
CA GLU A 81 15.62 -3.78 0.02
C GLU A 81 15.78 -3.84 1.54
N ALA A 82 14.96 -3.08 2.28
CA ALA A 82 14.86 -3.14 3.73
C ALA A 82 14.21 -4.43 4.26
N ARG A 83 13.78 -5.34 3.37
CA ARG A 83 13.10 -6.61 3.69
C ARG A 83 11.77 -6.45 4.43
N LEU A 84 11.14 -5.29 4.30
CA LEU A 84 9.78 -5.04 4.79
C LEU A 84 8.73 -5.77 3.93
N ILE A 85 9.01 -5.92 2.63
CA ILE A 85 8.13 -6.66 1.71
C ILE A 85 8.58 -8.12 1.64
N SER A 86 7.71 -9.02 2.11
CA SER A 86 7.96 -10.46 2.07
C SER A 86 7.85 -10.99 0.63
N LYS A 87 8.96 -11.50 0.09
CA LYS A 87 9.00 -12.21 -1.21
C LYS A 87 8.13 -13.47 -1.28
N LYS A 88 7.54 -13.91 -0.16
CA LYS A 88 6.67 -15.09 -0.10
C LYS A 88 5.23 -14.81 -0.58
N CYS A 89 4.81 -13.54 -0.62
CA CYS A 89 3.45 -13.16 -1.01
C CYS A 89 3.13 -13.35 -2.51
N ASP A 90 4.14 -13.56 -3.37
CA ASP A 90 3.95 -13.69 -4.82
C ASP A 90 3.47 -15.08 -5.29
N LYS A 91 3.66 -16.16 -4.50
CA LYS A 91 3.46 -17.53 -5.00
C LYS A 91 2.12 -18.18 -4.64
N ARG A 92 1.45 -17.72 -3.59
CA ARG A 92 0.21 -18.37 -3.11
C ARG A 92 -1.06 -17.89 -3.82
N PHE A 93 -0.98 -16.82 -4.60
CA PHE A 93 -2.12 -16.20 -5.29
C PHE A 93 -2.12 -16.42 -6.82
N GLN A 94 -1.15 -17.17 -7.35
CA GLN A 94 -1.16 -17.57 -8.77
C GLN A 94 -1.88 -18.91 -8.99
N GLU A 95 -2.17 -19.65 -7.93
CA GLU A 95 -2.79 -20.98 -8.02
C GLU A 95 -4.05 -21.03 -7.14
N LYS A 96 -5.21 -20.99 -7.80
CA LYS A 96 -6.59 -21.21 -7.32
C LYS A 96 -7.42 -19.94 -7.08
N GLU A 97 -8.05 -19.43 -8.14
CA GLU A 97 -9.49 -19.64 -8.36
C GLU A 97 -9.81 -19.31 -9.83
N ASP A 98 -10.49 -20.25 -10.48
CA ASP A 98 -10.93 -20.22 -11.87
C ASP A 98 -12.03 -19.14 -12.02
N GLY A 99 -11.63 -17.87 -12.12
CA GLY A 99 -12.54 -16.73 -12.34
C GLY A 99 -12.13 -15.36 -11.83
N GLU A 100 -11.13 -15.22 -10.94
CA GLU A 100 -10.70 -13.90 -10.43
C GLU A 100 -9.53 -13.34 -11.28
N GLU A 101 -9.72 -12.13 -11.81
CA GLU A 101 -8.77 -11.38 -12.65
C GLU A 101 -7.34 -11.42 -12.10
N HIS A 102 -6.36 -11.68 -12.97
CA HIS A 102 -4.96 -11.51 -12.63
C HIS A 102 -4.71 -10.10 -12.08
N ILE A 103 -4.47 -9.99 -10.77
CA ILE A 103 -4.10 -8.73 -10.12
C ILE A 103 -2.87 -8.15 -10.83
N SER A 104 -2.97 -6.91 -11.30
CA SER A 104 -1.84 -6.27 -11.96
C SER A 104 -0.66 -6.11 -11.00
N VAL A 105 0.56 -6.06 -11.54
CA VAL A 105 1.77 -5.86 -10.72
C VAL A 105 1.68 -4.56 -9.91
N ASP A 106 0.99 -3.55 -10.43
CA ASP A 106 0.80 -2.25 -9.79
C ASP A 106 -0.07 -2.37 -8.53
N VAL A 107 -1.19 -3.09 -8.61
CA VAL A 107 -2.09 -3.35 -7.47
C VAL A 107 -1.37 -4.17 -6.41
N GLN A 108 -0.62 -5.20 -6.82
CA GLN A 108 0.16 -6.02 -5.89
C GLN A 108 1.23 -5.21 -5.13
N ARG A 109 1.80 -4.18 -5.77
CA ARG A 109 2.74 -3.26 -5.11
C ARG A 109 2.05 -2.38 -4.07
N LEU A 110 0.87 -1.84 -4.39
CA LEU A 110 0.09 -1.08 -3.42
C LEU A 110 -0.29 -1.95 -2.21
N TYR A 111 -0.76 -3.18 -2.44
CA TYR A 111 -1.07 -4.13 -1.36
C TYR A 111 0.15 -4.42 -0.49
N SER A 112 1.33 -4.56 -1.09
CA SER A 112 2.56 -4.76 -0.33
C SER A 112 2.88 -3.55 0.56
N LEU A 113 2.61 -2.32 0.10
CA LEU A 113 2.80 -1.11 0.90
C LEU A 113 1.78 -1.02 2.05
N PHE A 114 0.52 -1.41 1.81
CA PHE A 114 -0.48 -1.54 2.87
C PHE A 114 -0.14 -2.63 3.88
N ASP A 115 0.36 -3.79 3.43
CA ASP A 115 0.84 -4.86 4.29
C ASP A 115 1.97 -4.33 5.21
N VAL A 116 2.93 -3.58 4.64
CA VAL A 116 4.00 -2.92 5.43
C VAL A 116 3.44 -1.90 6.42
N ALA A 117 2.49 -1.06 6.00
CA ALA A 117 1.87 -0.08 6.89
C ALA A 117 1.13 -0.76 8.06
N LEU A 118 0.35 -1.79 7.77
CA LEU A 118 -0.39 -2.58 8.77
C LEU A 118 0.56 -3.26 9.76
N GLU A 119 1.64 -3.86 9.26
CA GLU A 119 2.63 -4.56 10.10
C GLU A 119 3.46 -3.63 10.99
N ASN A 120 3.57 -2.35 10.62
CA ASN A 120 4.38 -1.35 11.33
C ASN A 120 3.53 -0.31 12.07
N ASN A 121 2.26 -0.61 12.35
CA ASN A 121 1.33 0.25 13.08
C ASN A 121 1.08 1.62 12.41
N LEU A 122 1.21 1.70 11.09
CA LEU A 122 0.92 2.88 10.27
C LEU A 122 -0.48 2.78 9.64
N VAL A 123 -1.45 2.16 10.32
CA VAL A 123 -2.82 1.96 9.81
C VAL A 123 -3.51 3.27 9.47
N SER A 124 -3.18 4.36 10.17
CA SER A 124 -3.70 5.69 9.86
C SER A 124 -3.39 6.12 8.43
N LEU A 125 -2.26 5.70 7.85
CA LEU A 125 -1.93 5.98 6.45
C LEU A 125 -2.96 5.35 5.50
N ILE A 126 -3.39 4.11 5.78
CA ILE A 126 -4.39 3.40 4.98
C ILE A 126 -5.76 4.06 5.16
N CYS A 127 -6.12 4.42 6.38
CA CYS A 127 -7.35 5.17 6.66
C CYS A 127 -7.38 6.50 5.90
N HIS A 128 -6.28 7.27 5.91
CA HIS A 128 -6.19 8.53 5.19
C HIS A 128 -6.19 8.33 3.68
N TYR A 129 -5.56 7.25 3.17
CA TYR A 129 -5.67 6.90 1.75
C TYR A 129 -7.13 6.70 1.34
N VAL A 130 -7.94 6.03 2.17
CA VAL A 130 -9.38 5.91 1.89
C VAL A 130 -10.06 7.27 1.84
N THR A 131 -9.83 8.14 2.83
CA THR A 131 -10.55 9.44 2.91
C THR A 131 -10.09 10.46 1.88
N ASP A 132 -8.80 10.51 1.59
CA ASP A 132 -8.18 11.61 0.86
C ASP A 132 -7.89 11.23 -0.60
N VAL A 133 -7.90 9.93 -0.91
CA VAL A 133 -7.67 9.43 -2.28
C VAL A 133 -8.91 8.70 -2.79
N CYS A 134 -9.37 7.65 -2.10
CA CYS A 134 -10.47 6.82 -2.62
C CYS A 134 -11.83 7.53 -2.66
N LEU A 135 -12.04 8.52 -1.79
CA LEU A 135 -13.30 9.24 -1.64
C LEU A 135 -13.24 10.66 -2.20
N ASP A 136 -12.10 11.05 -2.79
CA ASP A 136 -11.97 12.32 -3.47
C ASP A 136 -12.62 12.25 -4.86
N GLU A 137 -13.79 12.86 -5.01
CA GLU A 137 -14.51 12.93 -6.29
C GLU A 137 -13.72 13.66 -7.40
N SER A 138 -12.70 14.43 -7.03
CA SER A 138 -11.82 15.14 -7.98
C SER A 138 -10.63 14.28 -8.45
N ALA A 139 -10.33 13.18 -7.75
CA ALA A 139 -9.26 12.26 -8.08
C ALA A 139 -9.69 11.33 -9.22
N VAL A 140 -9.49 11.78 -10.46
CA VAL A 140 -9.77 11.00 -11.68
C VAL A 140 -8.54 10.82 -12.54
N SER A 141 -8.43 9.66 -13.18
CA SER A 141 -7.35 9.33 -14.10
C SER A 141 -7.88 8.73 -15.40
N SER A 142 -7.26 9.10 -16.52
CA SER A 142 -7.50 8.48 -17.82
C SER A 142 -6.76 7.16 -18.00
N ASP A 143 -5.79 6.88 -17.13
CA ASP A 143 -5.11 5.60 -17.05
C ASP A 143 -5.96 4.62 -16.23
N PRO A 144 -6.39 3.47 -16.79
CA PRO A 144 -7.32 2.57 -16.14
C PRO A 144 -6.72 1.90 -14.89
N VAL A 145 -5.40 1.74 -14.81
CA VAL A 145 -4.75 1.18 -13.62
C VAL A 145 -4.78 2.18 -12.50
N ILE A 146 -4.40 3.44 -12.77
CA ILE A 146 -4.48 4.48 -11.73
C ILE A 146 -5.93 4.72 -11.33
N ALA A 147 -6.88 4.74 -12.27
CA ALA A 147 -8.30 4.86 -11.95
C ALA A 147 -8.76 3.77 -10.98
N PHE A 148 -8.30 2.52 -11.15
CA PHE A 148 -8.57 1.44 -10.21
C PHE A 148 -7.88 1.63 -8.84
N LEU A 149 -6.63 2.09 -8.81
CA LEU A 149 -5.93 2.37 -7.54
C LEU A 149 -6.58 3.51 -6.75
N LEU A 150 -7.23 4.45 -7.43
CA LEU A 150 -8.00 5.52 -6.83
C LEU A 150 -9.40 5.08 -6.36
N ASP A 151 -9.83 3.86 -6.65
CA ASP A 151 -11.16 3.38 -6.27
C ASP A 151 -11.13 2.68 -4.90
N GLU A 152 -12.16 2.87 -4.08
CA GLU A 152 -12.30 2.19 -2.78
C GLU A 152 -12.28 0.66 -2.87
N VAL A 153 -12.63 0.09 -4.03
CA VAL A 153 -12.58 -1.36 -4.30
C VAL A 153 -11.19 -1.92 -4.04
N VAL A 154 -10.13 -1.19 -4.37
CA VAL A 154 -8.75 -1.66 -4.14
C VAL A 154 -8.47 -1.91 -2.66
N VAL A 155 -9.01 -1.07 -1.77
CA VAL A 155 -8.81 -1.21 -0.32
C VAL A 155 -9.70 -2.33 0.23
N LYS A 156 -10.93 -2.48 -0.29
CA LYS A 156 -11.84 -3.59 0.08
C LYS A 156 -11.24 -4.94 -0.26
N ASP A 157 -10.68 -5.06 -1.46
CA ASP A 157 -10.02 -6.29 -1.93
C ASP A 157 -8.76 -6.59 -1.13
N TRP A 158 -7.96 -5.57 -0.81
CA TRP A 158 -6.83 -5.71 0.11
C TRP A 158 -7.27 -6.20 1.50
N CYS A 159 -8.32 -5.63 2.09
CA CYS A 159 -8.86 -6.06 3.38
C CYS A 159 -9.30 -7.53 3.34
N LYS A 160 -10.06 -7.94 2.30
CA LYS A 160 -10.50 -9.32 2.09
C LYS A 160 -9.30 -10.28 2.00
N ARG A 161 -8.33 -9.97 1.14
CA ARG A 161 -7.09 -10.74 0.96
C ARG A 161 -6.32 -10.90 2.27
N THR A 162 -6.11 -9.80 2.99
CA THR A 162 -5.30 -9.78 4.21
C THR A 162 -5.99 -10.56 5.32
N PHE A 163 -7.30 -10.40 5.47
CA PHE A 163 -8.10 -11.16 6.43
C PHE A 163 -8.06 -12.68 6.14
N GLN A 164 -8.22 -13.08 4.88
CA GLN A 164 -8.12 -14.48 4.47
C GLN A 164 -6.72 -15.07 4.77
N ASN A 165 -5.65 -14.32 4.51
CA ASN A 165 -4.29 -14.74 4.86
C ASN A 165 -4.13 -14.97 6.36
N ILE A 166 -4.64 -14.06 7.19
CA ILE A 166 -4.61 -14.20 8.65
C ILE A 166 -5.37 -15.45 9.08
N ILE A 167 -6.55 -15.74 8.50
CA ILE A 167 -7.31 -16.96 8.79
C ILE A 167 -6.48 -18.22 8.47
N VAL A 168 -5.85 -18.28 7.30
CA VAL A 168 -5.06 -19.45 6.89
C VAL A 168 -3.88 -19.68 7.84
N GLU A 169 -3.16 -18.62 8.22
CA GLU A 169 -2.03 -18.73 9.16
C GLU A 169 -2.52 -19.09 10.57
N LEU A 170 -3.64 -18.54 11.03
CA LEU A 170 -4.27 -18.90 12.30
C LEU A 170 -4.69 -20.38 12.32
N GLN A 171 -5.34 -20.87 11.27
CA GLN A 171 -5.70 -22.29 11.13
C GLN A 171 -4.47 -23.18 11.24
N GLY A 172 -3.35 -22.78 10.61
CA GLY A 172 -2.07 -23.45 10.76
C GLY A 172 -1.61 -23.56 12.22
N ILE A 173 -1.75 -22.48 13.00
CA ILE A 173 -1.38 -22.45 14.43
C ILE A 173 -2.32 -23.29 15.28
N TYR A 174 -3.63 -23.24 15.04
CA TYR A 174 -4.62 -24.00 15.82
C TYR A 174 -4.53 -25.52 15.62
N ASN A 175 -3.88 -25.97 14.54
CA ASN A 175 -3.59 -27.37 14.29
C ASN A 175 -2.31 -27.87 14.98
N LEU A 176 -1.58 -27.00 15.70
CA LEU A 176 -0.37 -27.36 16.45
C LEU A 176 -0.69 -27.88 17.86
N GLU A 177 0.29 -28.54 18.48
CA GLU A 177 0.20 -28.95 19.88
C GLU A 177 0.30 -27.75 20.84
N THR A 178 -0.26 -27.87 22.05
CA THR A 178 -0.35 -26.79 23.05
C THR A 178 0.98 -26.10 23.36
N GLU A 179 2.08 -26.84 23.46
CA GLU A 179 3.40 -26.25 23.72
C GLU A 179 3.96 -25.48 22.53
N GLN A 180 3.66 -25.93 21.30
CA GLN A 180 4.01 -25.21 20.07
C GLN A 180 3.16 -23.95 19.93
N MET A 181 1.86 -24.01 20.25
CA MET A 181 0.99 -22.82 20.27
C MET A 181 1.49 -21.76 21.26
N LYS A 182 1.94 -22.15 22.45
CA LYS A 182 2.54 -21.21 23.42
C LYS A 182 3.75 -20.48 22.84
N SER A 183 4.57 -21.16 22.04
CA SER A 183 5.73 -20.54 21.37
C SER A 183 5.32 -19.53 20.28
N MET A 184 4.08 -19.62 19.77
CA MET A 184 3.52 -18.75 18.74
C MET A 184 2.72 -17.56 19.31
N LEU A 185 2.77 -17.30 20.62
CA LEU A 185 2.02 -16.22 21.27
C LEU A 185 2.29 -14.84 20.64
N SER A 186 3.55 -14.56 20.27
CA SER A 186 3.92 -13.30 19.61
C SER A 186 3.25 -13.13 18.24
N ALA A 187 3.10 -14.21 17.48
CA ALA A 187 2.39 -14.19 16.20
C ALA A 187 0.88 -13.97 16.40
N LEU A 188 0.28 -14.60 17.41
CA LEU A 188 -1.13 -14.39 17.75
C LEU A 188 -1.41 -12.92 18.15
N LEU A 189 -0.52 -12.30 18.93
CA LEU A 189 -0.60 -10.88 19.25
C LEU A 189 -0.44 -10.00 17.99
N LYS A 190 0.47 -10.36 17.08
CA LYS A 190 0.61 -9.69 15.78
C LYS A 190 -0.69 -9.75 14.98
N PHE A 191 -1.31 -10.93 14.85
CA PHE A 191 -2.59 -11.09 14.16
C PHE A 191 -3.71 -10.29 14.83
N SER A 192 -3.74 -10.23 16.16
CA SER A 192 -4.71 -9.39 16.87
C SER A 192 -4.55 -7.91 16.53
N ALA A 193 -3.32 -7.39 16.47
CA ALA A 193 -3.07 -6.00 16.09
C ALA A 193 -3.43 -5.74 14.61
N GLN A 194 -3.11 -6.67 13.71
CA GLN A 194 -3.47 -6.57 12.29
C GLN A 194 -4.99 -6.59 12.09
N LEU A 195 -5.73 -7.47 12.78
CA LEU A 195 -7.19 -7.52 12.71
C LEU A 195 -7.84 -6.23 13.24
N ALA A 196 -7.30 -5.66 14.31
CA ALA A 196 -7.75 -4.36 14.80
C ALA A 196 -7.50 -3.24 13.77
N GLY A 197 -6.34 -3.28 13.10
CA GLY A 197 -6.02 -2.37 12.01
C GLY A 197 -6.98 -2.48 10.82
N ILE A 198 -7.28 -3.70 10.38
CA ILE A 198 -8.26 -3.96 9.31
C ILE A 198 -9.65 -3.46 9.72
N SER A 199 -10.07 -3.68 10.98
CA SER A 199 -11.34 -3.17 11.50
C SER A 199 -11.43 -1.65 11.38
N ASN A 200 -10.37 -0.92 11.76
CA ASN A 200 -10.35 0.54 11.64
C ASN A 200 -10.51 1.01 10.19
N VAL A 201 -9.89 0.32 9.23
CA VAL A 201 -10.01 0.65 7.80
C VAL A 201 -11.44 0.40 7.31
N LEU A 202 -12.04 -0.73 7.70
CA LEU A 202 -13.43 -1.06 7.37
C LEU A 202 -14.43 -0.06 7.97
N ASP A 203 -14.19 0.39 9.21
CA ASP A 203 -15.02 1.40 9.87
C ASP A 203 -14.99 2.75 9.12
N VAL A 204 -13.83 3.14 8.59
CA VAL A 204 -13.69 4.34 7.74
C VAL A 204 -14.46 4.16 6.43
N LEU A 205 -14.30 3.02 5.75
CA LEU A 205 -15.05 2.71 4.52
C LEU A 205 -16.58 2.76 4.75
N ASP A 206 -17.08 2.19 5.86
CA ASP A 206 -18.52 2.19 6.19
C ASP A 206 -19.05 3.57 6.63
N SER A 207 -18.24 4.33 7.37
CA SER A 207 -18.59 5.69 7.82
C SER A 207 -18.71 6.65 6.64
N SER A 208 -17.85 6.50 5.65
CA SER A 208 -17.89 7.29 4.41
C SER A 208 -19.13 7.00 3.58
N PHE A 209 -19.56 5.74 3.53
CA PHE A 209 -20.83 5.36 2.90
C PHE A 209 -22.02 6.08 3.59
N LYS A 210 -22.06 6.08 4.93
CA LYS A 210 -23.11 6.75 5.72
C LYS A 210 -23.11 8.28 5.56
N GLY A 211 -21.94 8.90 5.40
CA GLY A 211 -21.80 10.35 5.13
C GLY A 211 -22.39 10.78 3.79
N LEU A 212 -22.19 9.97 2.74
CA LEU A 212 -22.74 10.21 1.40
C LEU A 212 -24.28 10.17 1.37
N PHE A 213 -24.92 9.27 2.14
CA PHE A 213 -26.38 9.30 2.29
C PHE A 213 -26.89 10.54 3.02
N GLN A 214 -26.17 11.04 4.04
CA GLN A 214 -26.59 12.24 4.74
C GLN A 214 -26.46 13.51 3.88
N LEU A 215 -25.47 13.58 2.98
CA LEU A 215 -25.30 14.67 2.02
C LEU A 215 -26.33 14.60 0.87
N SER A 216 -26.66 13.41 0.37
CA SER A 216 -27.69 13.24 -0.68
C SER A 216 -29.12 13.53 -0.18
N PHE A 217 -29.42 13.27 1.10
CA PHE A 217 -30.69 13.68 1.71
C PHE A 217 -30.78 15.20 1.96
N LYS A 218 -29.66 15.89 2.20
CA LYS A 218 -29.63 17.36 2.37
C LYS A 218 -29.78 18.11 1.04
N THR A 219 -29.24 17.59 -0.06
CA THR A 219 -29.45 18.17 -1.40
C THR A 219 -30.86 17.90 -1.93
N CYS A 220 -31.45 16.74 -1.63
CA CYS A 220 -32.83 16.44 -2.04
C CYS A 220 -33.91 17.18 -1.22
N THR A 221 -33.61 17.62 0.02
CA THR A 221 -34.55 18.43 0.84
C THR A 221 -34.50 19.92 0.51
N SER A 222 -33.46 20.40 -0.18
CA SER A 222 -33.33 21.81 -0.60
C SER A 222 -34.11 22.14 -1.89
N PHE A 223 -34.61 21.13 -2.62
CA PHE A 223 -35.39 21.32 -3.85
C PHE A 223 -36.92 21.33 -3.66
N LYS A 224 -37.41 21.24 -2.41
CA LYS A 224 -38.86 21.25 -2.08
C LYS A 224 -39.34 22.53 -1.38
N ARG A 225 -38.69 23.67 -1.64
CA ARG A 225 -39.12 24.97 -1.10
C ARG A 225 -39.02 26.13 -2.10
N ALA A 226 -39.40 25.86 -3.34
CA ALA A 226 -39.66 26.89 -4.33
C ALA A 226 -40.74 26.40 -5.30
N TYR A 227 -41.98 26.31 -4.84
CA TYR A 227 -43.24 26.53 -5.57
C TYR A 227 -44.39 26.58 -4.56
#